data_AF-A0A952IZW2-F1
#
_entry.id   AF-A0A952IZW2-F1
#
_cell.length_a   1.000
_cell.length_b   1.000
_cell.length_c   1.000
_cell.angle_alpha   90.00
_cell.angle_beta   90.00
_cell.angle_gamma   90.00
#
_symmetry.space_group_name_H-M   'P 1'
#
loop_
_entity.id
_entity.type
_entity.pdbx_description
1 polymer ?
#
loop_
_entity_poly.entity_id
_entity_poly.type
_entity_poly.pdbx_seq_one_letter_code
_entity_poly.pdbx_strand_id
1 'polypeptide(L)'
;MCRSHALKRCAQLLVTIAVIVFTASASANLCRDSNISVRDAQEAAHLATLNFSNGDFAGNEEGDFAGNEEYDALVIGCNRKRDSRGKMIEESFEPSDTFPANLPPRLIKGTLNYYGKFPVRYGYELARENGEWIVTLPVKFDFDTPNHPHTLDISIETARENGLVVPGGACDDSDRNNVKPNQVKENGFILRGVLGGHIGDDSCRLPKTTRIDGVPIQDLVADYWLRSIRDFWTRPGVFRVNAVNYDDLSPSEQDRYLSAKAYWKVEFNSRPSSRALYSPVFTKPTPLYSGEAAFVIAHEVGHALGLDDEYKGKGEGRAWRHCEDRSDPDQHYAMCEMPLPPTTNNILGPLSDTYSYAKGVYYWLITRRYEAETCKTNDDCGSAEYCATGAIKNHCEALKRDGDNCSADKQCGQGLSCVNKPAGMCVFENSVAMNGKCSVNEQCTTGRCQGTGSNRMCVCNDDPDCPDGSYCRNRAGQNECRLLHTEYSSCTSDSQCQDGFTCNNKPLGHCISTTLKSINARCEYNNECRTGKCQGKGDESRCVCDDNNDCDDGEYCNKRLGANRCLVDAALAIGQSCSKNAECSTNKCENKECVCRNNNDCPGSQKCKTPVAKKNYCE
;
A
#
# COMPACT_ATOMS: atom_id res chain seq x y z
N MET A 1 -20.53 25.55 61.09
CA MET A 1 -19.52 26.10 60.15
C MET A 1 -19.45 25.36 58.79
N CYS A 2 -20.57 24.85 58.23
CA CYS A 2 -20.56 24.15 56.93
C CYS A 2 -21.75 24.56 56.04
N ARG A 3 -21.84 25.83 55.61
CA ARG A 3 -22.85 26.26 54.61
C ARG A 3 -22.36 27.20 53.51
N SER A 4 -21.12 27.72 53.52
CA SER A 4 -20.68 28.71 52.51
C SER A 4 -19.85 28.15 51.35
N HIS A 5 -19.36 26.90 51.42
CA HIS A 5 -18.51 26.34 50.36
C HIS A 5 -19.28 25.69 49.19
N ALA A 6 -20.54 25.30 49.39
CA ALA A 6 -21.35 24.69 48.33
C ALA A 6 -21.86 25.70 47.30
N LEU A 7 -22.22 26.93 47.73
CA LEU A 7 -22.73 27.96 46.81
C LEU A 7 -21.65 28.50 45.86
N LYS A 8 -20.38 28.61 46.30
CA LYS A 8 -19.30 29.08 45.43
C LYS A 8 -18.99 28.09 44.30
N ARG A 9 -19.06 26.77 44.55
CA ARG A 9 -18.84 25.76 43.50
C ARG A 9 -19.99 25.67 42.49
N CYS A 10 -21.24 25.86 42.90
CA CYS A 10 -22.37 25.94 41.96
C CYS A 10 -22.32 27.20 41.09
N ALA A 11 -21.93 28.36 41.65
CA ALA A 11 -21.80 29.59 40.87
C ALA A 11 -20.65 29.51 39.85
N GLN A 12 -19.52 28.89 40.21
CA GLN A 12 -18.38 28.73 39.29
C GLN A 12 -18.68 27.70 38.19
N LEU A 13 -19.45 26.65 38.48
CA LEU A 13 -19.92 25.69 37.47
C LEU A 13 -20.93 26.34 36.51
N LEU A 14 -21.87 27.16 37.01
CA LEU A 14 -22.85 27.88 36.19
C LEU A 14 -22.20 28.98 35.32
N VAL A 15 -21.18 29.68 35.82
CA VAL A 15 -20.44 30.66 35.01
C VAL A 15 -19.56 29.96 33.97
N THR A 16 -18.98 28.79 34.27
CA THR A 16 -18.20 28.02 33.27
C THR A 16 -19.12 27.41 32.20
N ILE A 17 -20.31 26.94 32.56
CA ILE A 17 -21.33 26.46 31.62
C ILE A 17 -21.91 27.63 30.80
N ALA A 18 -22.13 28.81 31.40
CA ALA A 18 -22.59 29.99 30.68
C ALA A 18 -21.54 30.58 29.72
N VAL A 19 -20.25 30.51 30.05
CA VAL A 19 -19.15 30.96 29.17
C VAL A 19 -18.93 30.00 28.00
N ILE A 20 -19.25 28.70 28.15
CA ILE A 20 -19.20 27.73 27.05
C ILE A 20 -20.44 27.81 26.13
N VAL A 21 -21.56 28.40 26.60
CA VAL A 21 -22.82 28.46 25.82
C VAL A 21 -23.03 29.80 25.10
N PHE A 22 -22.25 30.84 25.39
CA PHE A 22 -22.38 32.17 24.78
C PHE A 22 -21.11 32.67 24.08
N THR A 23 -20.25 31.79 23.53
CA THR A 23 -19.51 32.21 22.34
C THR A 23 -20.56 32.45 21.28
N ALA A 24 -20.82 33.73 20.96
CA ALA A 24 -21.78 34.18 19.98
C ALA A 24 -21.81 33.18 18.83
N SER A 25 -22.92 32.44 18.74
CA SER A 25 -23.13 31.48 17.66
C SER A 25 -23.01 32.31 16.40
N ALA A 26 -21.88 32.19 15.71
CA ALA A 26 -21.63 32.94 14.51
C ALA A 26 -22.80 32.64 13.59
N SER A 27 -23.67 33.64 13.43
CA SER A 27 -24.92 33.48 12.71
C SER A 27 -24.57 32.99 11.31
N ALA A 28 -25.22 31.91 10.88
CA ALA A 28 -25.37 31.38 9.53
C ALA A 28 -25.01 32.30 8.34
N ASN A 29 -25.29 33.60 8.44
CA ASN A 29 -24.86 34.67 7.53
C ASN A 29 -23.37 35.07 7.67
N LEU A 30 -22.49 34.08 7.83
CA LEU A 30 -21.06 34.25 8.13
C LEU A 30 -20.25 34.97 7.05
N CYS A 31 -20.83 35.25 5.89
CA CYS A 31 -20.17 36.01 4.83
C CYS A 31 -20.75 37.40 4.70
N ARG A 32 -20.33 38.32 5.56
CA ARG A 32 -20.44 39.75 5.24
C ARG A 32 -19.29 40.11 4.31
N ASP A 33 -19.42 41.17 3.52
CA ASP A 33 -18.38 41.55 2.56
C ASP A 33 -17.05 41.91 3.27
N SER A 34 -17.12 42.31 4.54
CA SER A 34 -15.97 42.47 5.44
C SER A 34 -15.14 41.19 5.68
N ASN A 35 -15.68 40.04 5.29
CA ASN A 35 -15.03 38.74 5.43
C ASN A 35 -14.37 38.27 4.13
N ILE A 36 -14.51 38.99 3.02
CA ILE A 36 -13.77 38.72 1.79
C ILE A 36 -12.35 39.27 1.98
N SER A 37 -11.35 38.40 1.90
CA SER A 37 -9.96 38.79 1.99
C SER A 37 -9.45 39.35 0.65
N VAL A 38 -8.36 40.11 0.68
CA VAL A 38 -7.66 40.53 -0.55
C VAL A 38 -7.27 39.32 -1.41
N ARG A 39 -6.94 38.20 -0.75
CA ARG A 39 -6.58 36.94 -1.41
C ARG A 39 -7.76 36.33 -2.15
N ASP A 40 -8.96 36.36 -1.57
CA ASP A 40 -10.19 35.87 -2.23
C ASP A 40 -10.47 36.64 -3.53
N ALA A 41 -10.29 37.97 -3.50
CA ALA A 41 -10.43 38.83 -4.68
C ALA A 41 -9.35 38.55 -5.75
N GLN A 42 -8.10 38.34 -5.34
CA GLN A 42 -7.02 37.97 -6.26
C GLN A 42 -7.30 36.61 -6.94
N GLU A 43 -7.85 35.66 -6.20
CA GLU A 43 -8.16 34.34 -6.70
C GLU A 43 -9.36 34.36 -7.66
N ALA A 44 -10.38 35.17 -7.36
CA ALA A 44 -11.49 35.43 -8.27
C ALA A 44 -11.04 36.12 -9.57
N ALA A 45 -10.15 37.10 -9.48
CA ALA A 45 -9.55 37.74 -10.66
C ALA A 45 -8.76 36.71 -11.50
N HIS A 46 -7.98 35.84 -10.86
CA HIS A 46 -7.27 34.79 -11.58
C HIS A 46 -8.21 33.78 -12.24
N LEU A 47 -9.28 33.39 -11.55
CA LEU A 47 -10.34 32.52 -12.10
C LEU A 47 -10.92 33.10 -13.40
N ALA A 48 -11.18 34.41 -13.42
CA ALA A 48 -11.63 35.12 -14.61
C ALA A 48 -10.61 35.03 -15.76
N THR A 49 -9.30 35.14 -15.48
CA THR A 49 -8.25 35.02 -16.53
C THR A 49 -8.16 33.64 -17.15
N LEU A 50 -8.53 32.57 -16.43
CA LEU A 50 -8.47 31.20 -16.92
C LEU A 50 -9.66 30.81 -17.79
N ASN A 51 -10.58 31.75 -18.06
CA ASN A 51 -11.82 31.50 -18.78
C ASN A 51 -12.68 30.40 -18.12
N PHE A 52 -12.44 30.12 -16.84
CA PHE A 52 -13.19 29.14 -16.04
C PHE A 52 -14.60 29.68 -15.74
N SER A 53 -14.70 30.97 -15.43
CA SER A 53 -15.99 31.65 -15.25
C SER A 53 -16.62 32.07 -16.57
N ASN A 54 -15.86 32.29 -17.65
CA ASN A 54 -16.41 32.72 -18.94
C ASN A 54 -17.19 31.59 -19.61
N GLY A 55 -18.53 31.68 -19.60
CA GLY A 55 -19.37 31.03 -20.58
C GLY A 55 -19.21 31.67 -21.97
N ASP A 56 -19.75 31.02 -23.01
CA ASP A 56 -19.73 31.49 -24.40
C ASP A 56 -20.61 32.74 -24.66
N PHE A 57 -21.00 33.50 -23.63
CA PHE A 57 -21.81 34.72 -23.78
C PHE A 57 -20.94 35.90 -24.19
N ALA A 58 -20.43 35.89 -25.42
CA ALA A 58 -19.72 37.00 -26.04
C ALA A 58 -20.65 38.18 -26.45
N GLY A 59 -21.85 38.29 -25.87
CA GLY A 59 -22.95 39.06 -26.47
C GLY A 59 -23.67 40.12 -25.63
N ASN A 60 -23.56 40.14 -24.29
CA ASN A 60 -24.39 41.06 -23.48
C ASN A 60 -23.54 42.13 -22.78
N GLU A 61 -23.65 43.36 -23.27
CA GLU A 61 -22.95 44.56 -22.78
C GLU A 61 -23.45 45.08 -21.40
N GLU A 62 -24.38 44.40 -20.72
CA GLU A 62 -24.91 44.86 -19.42
C GLU A 62 -24.99 43.74 -18.36
N GLY A 63 -23.94 43.64 -17.54
CA GLY A 63 -24.06 43.70 -16.08
C GLY A 63 -24.84 42.64 -15.27
N ASP A 64 -25.19 41.46 -15.81
CA ASP A 64 -25.92 40.45 -15.03
C ASP A 64 -25.02 39.41 -14.33
N PHE A 65 -24.81 39.69 -13.04
CA PHE A 65 -24.76 38.82 -11.85
C PHE A 65 -23.92 37.55 -11.73
N ALA A 66 -23.72 36.76 -12.78
CA ALA A 66 -23.03 35.48 -12.66
C ALA A 66 -21.65 35.57 -13.31
N GLY A 67 -20.59 35.46 -12.50
CA GLY A 67 -19.20 35.49 -12.99
C GLY A 67 -18.53 36.87 -13.00
N ASN A 68 -18.94 37.80 -12.11
CA ASN A 68 -18.08 38.94 -11.80
C ASN A 68 -17.12 38.58 -10.64
N GLU A 69 -15.94 39.21 -10.62
CA GLU A 69 -14.88 38.87 -9.66
C GLU A 69 -15.30 39.06 -8.19
N GLU A 70 -16.23 39.99 -7.90
CA GLU A 70 -16.73 40.25 -6.55
C GLU A 70 -17.57 39.09 -6.01
N TYR A 71 -18.49 38.56 -6.84
CA TYR A 71 -19.31 37.40 -6.50
C TYR A 71 -18.44 36.15 -6.33
N ASP A 72 -17.52 35.91 -7.27
CA ASP A 72 -16.61 34.77 -7.20
C ASP A 72 -15.75 34.85 -5.92
N ALA A 73 -15.27 36.03 -5.54
CA ALA A 73 -14.52 36.25 -4.30
C ALA A 73 -15.37 35.98 -3.05
N LEU A 74 -16.64 36.36 -3.06
CA LEU A 74 -17.58 36.05 -1.98
C LEU A 74 -17.77 34.53 -1.83
N VAL A 75 -18.08 33.83 -2.92
CA VAL A 75 -18.27 32.37 -2.94
C VAL A 75 -17.01 31.65 -2.44
N ILE A 76 -15.84 32.08 -2.94
CA ILE A 76 -14.52 31.60 -2.53
C ILE A 76 -14.32 31.75 -1.02
N GLY A 77 -14.42 32.99 -0.50
CA GLY A 77 -14.15 33.27 0.91
C GLY A 77 -15.14 32.60 1.84
N CYS A 78 -16.41 32.48 1.42
CA CYS A 78 -17.45 31.78 2.16
C CYS A 78 -17.18 30.30 2.31
N ASN A 79 -17.03 29.62 1.18
CA ASN A 79 -16.84 28.19 1.17
C ASN A 79 -15.54 27.83 1.89
N ARG A 80 -14.46 28.60 1.73
CA ARG A 80 -13.20 28.36 2.48
C ARG A 80 -13.40 28.45 3.99
N LYS A 81 -14.09 29.47 4.50
CA LYS A 81 -14.29 29.60 5.96
C LYS A 81 -15.14 28.49 6.56
N ARG A 82 -16.07 27.94 5.78
CA ARG A 82 -16.93 26.84 6.19
C ARG A 82 -16.25 25.49 6.00
N ASP A 83 -15.30 25.39 5.07
CA ASP A 83 -14.57 24.17 4.80
C ASP A 83 -13.51 23.93 5.89
N SER A 84 -13.56 22.75 6.51
CA SER A 84 -12.51 22.27 7.42
C SER A 84 -11.11 22.25 6.78
N ARG A 85 -11.04 22.22 5.45
CA ARG A 85 -9.81 22.31 4.67
C ARG A 85 -9.49 23.71 4.16
N GLY A 86 -10.38 24.69 4.35
CA GLY A 86 -10.25 26.01 3.75
C GLY A 86 -8.91 26.68 4.07
N LYS A 87 -8.56 26.81 5.34
CA LYS A 87 -7.26 27.36 5.75
C LYS A 87 -6.06 26.61 5.14
N MET A 88 -6.15 25.28 5.02
CA MET A 88 -5.08 24.50 4.40
C MET A 88 -4.96 24.79 2.91
N ILE A 89 -6.09 24.92 2.19
CA ILE A 89 -6.13 25.38 0.80
C ILE A 89 -5.49 26.77 0.71
N GLU A 90 -5.83 27.68 1.63
CA GLU A 90 -5.33 29.05 1.58
C GLU A 90 -3.80 29.14 1.74
N GLU A 91 -3.24 28.30 2.59
CA GLU A 91 -1.81 28.30 2.90
C GLU A 91 -0.99 27.32 2.03
N SER A 92 -1.61 26.54 1.14
CA SER A 92 -0.91 25.57 0.27
C SER A 92 -0.72 26.08 -1.15
N PHE A 93 -1.35 27.22 -1.49
CA PHE A 93 -1.49 27.64 -2.87
C PHE A 93 -1.50 29.16 -3.00
N GLU A 94 -0.77 29.70 -3.95
CA GLU A 94 -0.89 31.11 -4.35
C GLU A 94 -2.06 31.28 -5.32
N PRO A 95 -2.81 32.40 -5.29
CA PRO A 95 -3.96 32.61 -6.17
C PRO A 95 -3.70 32.33 -7.66
N SER A 96 -2.48 32.57 -8.14
CA SER A 96 -2.04 32.40 -9.54
C SER A 96 -1.50 31.01 -9.89
N ASP A 97 -1.35 30.11 -8.93
CA ASP A 97 -0.74 28.82 -9.20
C ASP A 97 -1.65 28.01 -10.17
N THR A 98 -1.03 27.14 -10.95
CA THR A 98 -1.71 26.28 -11.93
C THR A 98 -1.32 24.83 -11.72
N PHE A 99 -2.26 23.94 -12.02
CA PHE A 99 -2.02 22.50 -11.92
C PHE A 99 -1.39 21.96 -13.20
N PRO A 100 -0.56 20.90 -13.12
CA PRO A 100 -0.15 20.11 -14.28
C PRO A 100 -1.35 19.59 -15.07
N ALA A 101 -1.18 19.34 -16.37
CA ALA A 101 -2.25 18.81 -17.22
C ALA A 101 -2.73 17.41 -16.81
N ASN A 102 -1.86 16.62 -16.18
CA ASN A 102 -2.16 15.29 -15.70
C ASN A 102 -1.85 15.18 -14.20
N LEU A 103 -2.82 14.71 -13.44
CA LEU A 103 -2.72 14.48 -12.00
C LEU A 103 -3.34 13.11 -11.69
N PRO A 104 -2.65 12.25 -10.92
CA PRO A 104 -3.21 10.96 -10.55
C PRO A 104 -4.48 11.11 -9.70
N PRO A 105 -5.39 10.13 -9.73
CA PRO A 105 -6.58 10.15 -8.90
C PRO A 105 -6.24 10.21 -7.40
N ARG A 106 -6.90 11.12 -6.67
CA ARG A 106 -6.72 11.33 -5.24
C ARG A 106 -8.07 11.42 -4.54
N LEU A 107 -8.19 10.82 -3.36
CA LEU A 107 -9.39 10.92 -2.54
C LEU A 107 -9.43 12.29 -1.84
N ILE A 108 -10.49 13.04 -2.09
CA ILE A 108 -10.78 14.33 -1.45
C ILE A 108 -11.89 14.11 -0.44
N LYS A 109 -11.66 14.49 0.82
CA LYS A 109 -12.64 14.32 1.90
C LYS A 109 -12.58 15.46 2.90
N GLY A 110 -13.69 15.81 3.51
CA GLY A 110 -13.67 16.85 4.53
C GLY A 110 -15.02 17.08 5.14
N THR A 111 -15.14 18.18 5.87
CA THR A 111 -16.42 18.66 6.38
C THR A 111 -16.63 20.12 6.02
N LEU A 112 -17.82 20.45 5.57
CA LEU A 112 -18.28 21.82 5.40
C LEU A 112 -19.24 22.14 6.54
N ASN A 113 -19.01 23.24 7.25
CA ASN A 113 -19.84 23.66 8.36
C ASN A 113 -20.98 24.55 7.86
N TYR A 114 -22.14 23.93 7.63
CA TYR A 114 -23.35 24.62 7.22
C TYR A 114 -23.92 25.39 8.40
N TYR A 115 -24.25 26.65 8.16
CA TYR A 115 -24.88 27.54 9.15
C TYR A 115 -24.08 27.70 10.46
N GLY A 116 -22.78 27.38 10.45
CA GLY A 116 -21.90 27.41 11.62
C GLY A 116 -22.22 26.34 12.68
N LYS A 117 -23.13 25.40 12.40
CA LYS A 117 -23.63 24.43 13.39
C LYS A 117 -23.50 22.97 12.96
N PHE A 118 -23.48 22.69 11.66
CA PHE A 118 -23.64 21.33 11.15
C PHE A 118 -22.51 20.96 10.19
N PRO A 119 -21.50 20.20 10.66
CA PRO A 119 -20.46 19.68 9.78
C PRO A 119 -21.07 18.57 8.91
N VAL A 120 -21.22 18.88 7.63
CA VAL A 120 -21.60 17.92 6.59
C VAL A 120 -20.35 17.39 5.95
N ARG A 121 -20.26 16.06 5.83
CA ARG A 121 -19.11 15.43 5.18
C ARG A 121 -19.25 15.50 3.67
N TYR A 122 -18.15 15.80 3.01
CA TYR A 122 -18.00 15.62 1.56
C TYR A 122 -16.87 14.63 1.30
N GLY A 123 -16.96 13.93 0.16
CA GLY A 123 -16.07 12.83 -0.15
C GLY A 123 -16.18 12.36 -1.60
N TYR A 124 -15.10 12.44 -2.37
CA TYR A 124 -15.03 12.05 -3.78
C TYR A 124 -13.58 11.75 -4.18
N GLU A 125 -13.35 11.25 -5.38
CA GLU A 125 -12.02 11.17 -5.99
C GLU A 125 -11.87 12.29 -7.03
N LEU A 126 -10.70 12.91 -7.09
CA LEU A 126 -10.37 13.97 -8.01
C LEU A 126 -9.09 13.59 -8.78
N ALA A 127 -9.15 13.67 -10.09
CA ALA A 127 -8.03 13.45 -11.00
C ALA A 127 -7.99 14.57 -12.05
N ARG A 128 -6.91 14.62 -12.82
CA ARG A 128 -6.84 15.48 -14.01
C ARG A 128 -6.20 14.72 -15.16
N GLU A 129 -6.81 14.76 -16.33
CA GLU A 129 -6.34 14.08 -17.53
C GLU A 129 -6.41 15.03 -18.72
N ASN A 130 -5.28 15.24 -19.41
CA ASN A 130 -5.18 16.11 -20.57
C ASN A 130 -5.75 17.53 -20.33
N GLY A 131 -5.63 18.04 -19.11
CA GLY A 131 -6.14 19.36 -18.71
C GLY A 131 -7.58 19.35 -18.17
N GLU A 132 -8.36 18.30 -18.41
CA GLU A 132 -9.74 18.13 -17.92
C GLU A 132 -9.72 17.56 -16.49
N TRP A 133 -10.44 18.21 -15.58
CA TRP A 133 -10.66 17.70 -14.22
C TRP A 133 -11.70 16.60 -14.22
N ILE A 134 -11.46 15.52 -13.47
CA ILE A 134 -12.40 14.40 -13.36
C ILE A 134 -12.72 14.21 -11.89
N VAL A 135 -14.00 14.38 -11.54
CA VAL A 135 -14.53 14.07 -10.20
C VAL A 135 -15.26 12.75 -10.28
N THR A 136 -14.74 11.71 -9.64
CA THR A 136 -15.49 10.46 -9.45
C THR A 136 -16.25 10.54 -8.14
N LEU A 137 -17.58 10.47 -8.21
CA LEU A 137 -18.48 10.51 -7.06
C LEU A 137 -19.20 9.17 -6.92
N PRO A 138 -18.77 8.29 -6.01
CA PRO A 138 -19.52 7.09 -5.67
C PRO A 138 -20.81 7.47 -4.92
N VAL A 139 -21.95 7.07 -5.46
CA VAL A 139 -23.27 7.32 -4.86
C VAL A 139 -23.85 6.00 -4.37
N LYS A 140 -24.08 5.91 -3.06
CA LYS A 140 -24.71 4.76 -2.42
C LYS A 140 -26.17 5.06 -2.14
N PHE A 141 -27.06 4.44 -2.91
CA PHE A 141 -28.50 4.59 -2.77
C PHE A 141 -29.04 3.66 -1.68
N ASP A 142 -29.76 4.23 -0.73
CA ASP A 142 -30.47 3.50 0.33
C ASP A 142 -31.97 3.68 0.08
N PHE A 143 -32.54 2.70 -0.63
CA PHE A 143 -33.95 2.66 -0.99
C PHE A 143 -34.85 2.21 0.16
N ASP A 144 -34.32 1.93 1.36
CA ASP A 144 -35.14 1.59 2.51
C ASP A 144 -35.84 2.84 3.06
N THR A 145 -37.14 2.91 2.80
CA THR A 145 -38.01 4.03 3.16
C THR A 145 -38.87 3.61 4.36
N PRO A 146 -38.55 4.01 5.61
CA PRO A 146 -39.21 3.45 6.81
C PRO A 146 -40.72 3.64 6.84
N ASN A 147 -41.23 4.71 6.22
CA ASN A 147 -42.65 5.03 6.20
C ASN A 147 -43.42 4.32 5.06
N HIS A 148 -42.71 3.84 4.03
CA HIS A 148 -43.31 3.26 2.83
C HIS A 148 -42.43 2.12 2.28
N PRO A 149 -42.21 1.05 3.06
CA PRO A 149 -41.20 0.04 2.75
C PRO A 149 -41.44 -0.67 1.40
N HIS A 150 -42.67 -0.65 0.89
CA HIS A 150 -43.08 -1.36 -0.33
C HIS A 150 -43.22 -0.49 -1.58
N THR A 151 -43.10 0.83 -1.48
CA THR A 151 -43.26 1.75 -2.61
C THR A 151 -42.07 2.69 -2.77
N LEU A 152 -41.87 3.20 -3.99
CA LEU A 152 -40.86 4.19 -4.35
C LEU A 152 -41.53 5.29 -5.17
N ASP A 153 -41.15 6.53 -4.88
CA ASP A 153 -41.62 7.68 -5.66
C ASP A 153 -40.54 7.99 -6.71
N ILE A 154 -40.93 8.10 -7.97
CA ILE A 154 -40.03 8.46 -9.08
C ILE A 154 -40.39 9.84 -9.59
N SER A 155 -39.42 10.59 -10.11
CA SER A 155 -39.71 11.88 -10.75
C SER A 155 -40.59 11.67 -11.99
N ILE A 156 -41.38 12.68 -12.36
CA ILE A 156 -42.20 12.60 -13.58
C ILE A 156 -41.34 12.48 -14.84
N GLU A 157 -40.13 13.03 -14.83
CA GLU A 157 -39.13 12.87 -15.89
C GLU A 157 -38.74 11.40 -16.02
N THR A 158 -38.36 10.75 -14.91
CA THR A 158 -38.06 9.30 -14.89
C THR A 158 -39.26 8.49 -15.38
N ALA A 159 -40.47 8.83 -14.95
CA ALA A 159 -41.68 8.15 -15.40
C ALA A 159 -41.90 8.29 -16.92
N ARG A 160 -41.69 9.50 -17.46
CA ARG A 160 -41.88 9.81 -18.89
C ARG A 160 -40.84 9.12 -19.76
N GLU A 161 -39.56 9.16 -19.37
CA GLU A 161 -38.47 8.48 -20.09
C GLU A 161 -38.68 6.97 -20.21
N ASN A 162 -39.40 6.39 -19.25
CA ASN A 162 -39.70 4.96 -19.18
C ASN A 162 -41.14 4.62 -19.61
N GLY A 163 -41.84 5.52 -20.31
CA GLY A 163 -43.14 5.25 -20.91
C GLY A 163 -44.29 5.02 -19.92
N LEU A 164 -44.17 5.46 -18.67
CA LEU A 164 -45.20 5.28 -17.65
C LEU A 164 -46.27 6.38 -17.65
N VAL A 165 -45.96 7.53 -18.25
CA VAL A 165 -46.88 8.66 -18.40
C VAL A 165 -47.68 8.46 -19.68
N VAL A 166 -48.66 7.56 -19.60
CA VAL A 166 -49.62 7.26 -20.68
C VAL A 166 -51.04 7.41 -20.16
N PRO A 167 -52.02 7.81 -21.00
CA PRO A 167 -53.43 7.83 -20.61
C PRO A 167 -53.88 6.47 -20.06
N GLY A 168 -54.44 6.44 -18.85
CA GLY A 168 -54.83 5.25 -18.11
C GLY A 168 -53.68 4.47 -17.45
N GLY A 169 -52.43 4.93 -17.57
CA GLY A 169 -51.25 4.33 -16.97
C GLY A 169 -51.11 4.61 -15.46
N ALA A 170 -50.14 3.95 -14.82
CA ALA A 170 -49.87 4.15 -13.39
C ALA A 170 -49.49 5.61 -13.07
N CYS A 171 -48.85 6.32 -14.01
CA CYS A 171 -48.41 7.71 -13.85
C CYS A 171 -49.14 8.66 -14.81
N ASP A 172 -50.42 8.40 -15.10
CA ASP A 172 -51.23 9.23 -16.00
C ASP A 172 -51.36 10.68 -15.49
N ASP A 173 -50.85 11.63 -16.27
CA ASP A 173 -50.87 13.07 -15.96
C ASP A 173 -52.21 13.72 -16.32
N SER A 174 -53.08 13.05 -17.07
CA SER A 174 -54.42 13.58 -17.38
C SER A 174 -55.31 13.65 -16.13
N ASP A 175 -54.98 12.89 -15.08
CA ASP A 175 -55.65 12.93 -13.77
C ASP A 175 -55.17 14.08 -12.87
N ARG A 176 -54.21 14.90 -13.34
CA ARG A 176 -53.63 16.02 -12.56
C ARG A 176 -54.67 17.02 -12.05
N ASN A 177 -55.77 17.22 -12.76
CA ASN A 177 -56.84 18.11 -12.31
C ASN A 177 -57.71 17.51 -11.19
N ASN A 178 -57.65 16.19 -10.96
CA ASN A 178 -58.49 15.49 -9.99
C ASN A 178 -57.75 15.08 -8.71
N VAL A 179 -56.41 15.18 -8.69
CA VAL A 179 -55.60 14.87 -7.51
C VAL A 179 -55.49 16.12 -6.63
N LYS A 180 -55.82 16.00 -5.34
CA LYS A 180 -55.62 17.13 -4.41
C LYS A 180 -54.13 17.27 -4.09
N PRO A 181 -53.60 18.49 -3.91
CA PRO A 181 -52.24 18.70 -3.41
C PRO A 181 -51.96 17.86 -2.16
N ASN A 182 -50.82 17.17 -2.12
CA ASN A 182 -50.42 16.28 -1.02
C ASN A 182 -51.34 15.06 -0.79
N GLN A 183 -52.23 14.73 -1.72
CA GLN A 183 -52.99 13.49 -1.66
C GLN A 183 -52.06 12.31 -1.92
N VAL A 184 -51.83 11.52 -0.88
CA VAL A 184 -51.00 10.32 -0.95
C VAL A 184 -51.85 9.18 -1.51
N LYS A 185 -51.66 8.82 -2.78
CA LYS A 185 -52.19 7.57 -3.34
C LYS A 185 -51.26 6.41 -2.94
N GLU A 186 -51.79 5.19 -2.79
CA GLU A 186 -50.94 3.99 -2.60
C GLU A 186 -50.06 3.74 -3.84
N ASN A 187 -50.61 3.99 -5.03
CA ASN A 187 -49.91 4.00 -6.30
C ASN A 187 -50.41 5.16 -7.17
N GLY A 188 -49.50 5.76 -7.94
CA GLY A 188 -49.79 6.72 -9.00
C GLY A 188 -49.36 8.15 -8.72
N PHE A 189 -49.93 9.08 -9.49
CA PHE A 189 -49.50 10.48 -9.57
C PHE A 189 -49.57 11.20 -8.20
N ILE A 190 -48.47 11.89 -7.86
CA ILE A 190 -48.34 12.74 -6.67
C ILE A 190 -48.17 14.18 -7.13
N LEU A 191 -49.19 15.00 -6.86
CA LEU A 191 -49.10 16.45 -7.02
C LEU A 191 -48.42 17.08 -5.81
N ARG A 192 -47.29 17.73 -6.08
CA ARG A 192 -46.66 18.59 -5.10
C ARG A 192 -47.44 19.90 -5.04
N GLY A 193 -47.96 20.24 -3.86
CA GLY A 193 -48.71 21.48 -3.69
C GLY A 193 -47.89 22.69 -4.11
N VAL A 194 -48.55 23.64 -4.78
CA VAL A 194 -48.00 24.90 -5.27
C VAL A 194 -47.46 25.71 -4.09
N LEU A 195 -46.20 25.54 -3.75
CA LEU A 195 -45.44 26.51 -2.97
C LEU A 195 -44.57 27.26 -3.97
N GLY A 196 -45.07 28.42 -4.45
CA GLY A 196 -44.28 29.35 -5.27
C GLY A 196 -44.47 29.32 -6.79
N GLY A 197 -45.50 28.66 -7.32
CA GLY A 197 -45.84 28.78 -8.75
C GLY A 197 -45.00 27.97 -9.74
N HIS A 198 -44.01 27.19 -9.28
CA HIS A 198 -43.27 26.27 -10.14
C HIS A 198 -44.01 24.93 -10.29
N ILE A 199 -44.37 24.62 -11.54
CA ILE A 199 -45.23 23.49 -11.97
C ILE A 199 -44.43 22.16 -12.10
N GLY A 200 -43.17 22.10 -11.65
CA GLY A 200 -42.19 21.11 -12.11
C GLY A 200 -41.89 19.88 -11.25
N ASP A 201 -42.46 19.73 -10.05
CA ASP A 201 -42.00 18.68 -9.11
C ASP A 201 -42.99 17.52 -8.93
N ASP A 202 -43.72 17.18 -9.98
CA ASP A 202 -44.64 16.05 -9.92
C ASP A 202 -43.87 14.73 -9.90
N SER A 203 -44.44 13.74 -9.23
CA SER A 203 -43.81 12.42 -9.06
C SER A 203 -44.85 11.32 -9.18
N CYS A 204 -44.38 10.09 -9.34
CA CYS A 204 -45.23 8.93 -9.45
C CYS A 204 -44.82 7.86 -8.43
N ARG A 205 -45.79 7.39 -7.65
CA ARG A 205 -45.57 6.29 -6.69
C ARG A 205 -45.80 4.94 -7.34
N LEU A 206 -44.83 4.04 -7.21
CA LEU A 206 -44.89 2.68 -7.72
C LEU A 206 -44.48 1.66 -6.66
N PRO A 207 -44.94 0.40 -6.73
CA PRO A 207 -44.37 -0.66 -5.90
C PRO A 207 -42.87 -0.85 -6.17
N LYS A 208 -42.06 -1.12 -5.14
CA LYS A 208 -40.63 -1.44 -5.29
C LYS A 208 -40.36 -2.74 -6.06
N THR A 209 -41.39 -3.57 -6.23
CA THR A 209 -41.36 -4.78 -7.07
C THR A 209 -41.60 -4.48 -8.55
N THR A 210 -41.92 -3.23 -8.91
CA THR A 210 -42.16 -2.82 -10.29
C THR A 210 -40.91 -3.03 -11.12
N ARG A 211 -41.11 -3.59 -12.32
CA ARG A 211 -40.09 -3.72 -13.35
C ARG A 211 -40.62 -3.12 -14.64
N ILE A 212 -39.79 -2.32 -15.30
CA ILE A 212 -40.08 -1.74 -16.62
C ILE A 212 -39.07 -2.37 -17.58
N ASP A 213 -39.56 -3.08 -18.59
CA ASP A 213 -38.73 -3.85 -19.52
C ASP A 213 -37.72 -4.78 -18.83
N GLY A 214 -38.13 -5.34 -17.68
CA GLY A 214 -37.31 -6.24 -16.87
C GLY A 214 -36.37 -5.55 -15.86
N VAL A 215 -36.17 -4.23 -15.96
CA VAL A 215 -35.30 -3.45 -15.07
C VAL A 215 -36.04 -3.08 -13.78
N PRO A 216 -35.49 -3.35 -12.58
CA PRO A 216 -36.03 -2.89 -11.31
C PRO A 216 -36.20 -1.37 -11.25
N ILE A 217 -37.29 -0.89 -10.65
CA ILE A 217 -37.55 0.55 -10.55
C ILE A 217 -36.47 1.33 -9.78
N GLN A 218 -35.80 0.68 -8.83
CA GLN A 218 -34.68 1.24 -8.07
C GLN A 218 -33.50 1.58 -8.99
N ASP A 219 -33.18 0.68 -9.93
CA ASP A 219 -32.06 0.85 -10.86
C ASP A 219 -32.36 2.00 -11.84
N LEU A 220 -33.63 2.17 -12.23
CA LEU A 220 -34.06 3.29 -13.07
C LEU A 220 -33.94 4.64 -12.34
N VAL A 221 -34.29 4.67 -11.04
CA VAL A 221 -34.09 5.87 -10.21
C VAL A 221 -32.61 6.17 -10.02
N ALA A 222 -31.80 5.16 -9.72
CA ALA A 222 -30.36 5.31 -9.58
C ALA A 222 -29.73 5.84 -10.87
N ASP A 223 -30.05 5.26 -12.03
CA ASP A 223 -29.53 5.72 -13.33
C ASP A 223 -29.96 7.16 -13.64
N TYR A 224 -31.23 7.50 -13.42
CA TYR A 224 -31.73 8.87 -13.61
C TYR A 224 -30.97 9.87 -12.74
N TRP A 225 -30.75 9.57 -11.45
CA TRP A 225 -29.98 10.43 -10.54
C TRP A 225 -28.54 10.56 -11.02
N LEU A 226 -27.84 9.46 -11.29
CA LEU A 226 -26.45 9.47 -11.74
C LEU A 226 -26.29 10.26 -13.04
N ARG A 227 -27.18 10.07 -14.02
CA ARG A 227 -27.18 10.83 -15.26
C ARG A 227 -27.46 12.31 -15.03
N SER A 228 -28.47 12.65 -14.22
CA SER A 228 -28.78 14.05 -13.88
C SER A 228 -27.58 14.76 -13.25
N ILE A 229 -26.84 14.07 -12.39
CA ILE A 229 -25.61 14.60 -11.77
C ILE A 229 -24.53 14.86 -12.82
N ARG A 230 -24.27 13.88 -13.70
CA ARG A 230 -23.26 13.99 -14.76
C ARG A 230 -23.60 15.13 -15.72
N ASP A 231 -24.84 15.16 -16.20
CA ASP A 231 -25.31 16.14 -17.19
C ASP A 231 -25.29 17.56 -16.63
N PHE A 232 -25.63 17.73 -15.35
CA PHE A 232 -25.61 19.05 -14.73
C PHE A 232 -24.20 19.54 -14.43
N TRP A 233 -23.34 18.72 -13.83
CA TRP A 233 -22.04 19.19 -13.33
C TRP A 233 -20.92 19.09 -14.36
N THR A 234 -21.09 18.37 -15.48
CA THR A 234 -20.05 18.24 -16.51
C THR A 234 -20.02 19.45 -17.44
N ARG A 235 -18.82 20.03 -17.58
CA ARG A 235 -18.42 20.97 -18.63
C ARG A 235 -17.32 20.32 -19.48
N PRO A 236 -17.66 19.81 -20.68
CA PRO A 236 -16.71 19.08 -21.52
C PRO A 236 -15.39 19.83 -21.74
N GLY A 237 -14.27 19.13 -21.57
CA GLY A 237 -12.92 19.66 -21.78
C GLY A 237 -12.37 20.49 -20.62
N VAL A 238 -13.17 20.78 -19.59
CA VAL A 238 -12.75 21.54 -18.40
C VAL A 238 -12.93 20.72 -17.14
N PHE A 239 -14.14 20.19 -16.93
CA PHE A 239 -14.54 19.55 -15.69
C PHE A 239 -15.61 18.48 -15.96
N ARG A 240 -15.33 17.24 -15.60
CA ARG A 240 -16.20 16.09 -15.83
C ARG A 240 -16.55 15.46 -14.50
N VAL A 241 -17.84 15.26 -14.26
CA VAL A 241 -18.30 14.46 -13.12
C VAL A 241 -18.62 13.06 -13.60
N ASN A 242 -17.99 12.08 -12.97
CA ASN A 242 -18.25 10.66 -13.13
C ASN A 242 -19.00 10.16 -11.89
N ALA A 243 -20.31 10.42 -11.84
CA ALA A 243 -21.16 9.83 -10.83
C ALA A 243 -21.36 8.34 -11.14
N VAL A 244 -21.01 7.48 -10.18
CA VAL A 244 -21.07 6.02 -10.31
C VAL A 244 -21.90 5.43 -9.18
N ASN A 245 -22.65 4.38 -9.48
CA ASN A 245 -23.34 3.63 -8.44
C ASN A 245 -22.30 2.90 -7.59
N TYR A 246 -22.31 3.13 -6.29
CA TYR A 246 -21.36 2.53 -5.36
C TYR A 246 -21.44 0.99 -5.40
N ASP A 247 -22.64 0.43 -5.53
CA ASP A 247 -22.84 -1.02 -5.48
C ASP A 247 -22.35 -1.74 -6.75
N ASP A 248 -22.09 -0.99 -7.84
CA ASP A 248 -21.52 -1.51 -9.10
C ASP A 248 -19.98 -1.49 -9.11
N LEU A 249 -19.34 -0.91 -8.09
CA LEU A 249 -17.88 -0.87 -7.95
C LEU A 249 -17.31 -2.23 -7.54
N SER A 250 -16.04 -2.50 -7.88
CA SER A 250 -15.36 -3.70 -7.39
C SER A 250 -15.26 -3.70 -5.85
N PRO A 251 -15.21 -4.86 -5.18
CA PRO A 251 -15.09 -4.92 -3.72
C PRO A 251 -13.90 -4.12 -3.17
N SER A 252 -12.76 -4.13 -3.87
CA SER A 252 -11.58 -3.34 -3.48
C SER A 252 -11.81 -1.83 -3.57
N GLU A 253 -12.57 -1.36 -4.56
CA GLU A 253 -12.93 0.06 -4.68
C GLU A 253 -13.96 0.45 -3.63
N GLN A 254 -14.96 -0.40 -3.38
CA GLN A 254 -15.92 -0.21 -2.31
C GLN A 254 -15.21 -0.05 -0.96
N ASP A 255 -14.31 -0.97 -0.60
CA ASP A 255 -13.54 -0.90 0.64
C ASP A 255 -12.68 0.37 0.72
N ARG A 256 -12.05 0.78 -0.39
CA ARG A 256 -11.27 2.01 -0.49
C ARG A 256 -12.13 3.26 -0.22
N TYR A 257 -13.29 3.39 -0.87
CA TYR A 257 -14.18 4.53 -0.66
C TYR A 257 -14.84 4.52 0.72
N LEU A 258 -15.25 3.35 1.22
CA LEU A 258 -15.87 3.18 2.53
C LEU A 258 -14.91 3.53 3.67
N SER A 259 -13.68 3.01 3.62
CA SER A 259 -12.65 3.28 4.63
C SER A 259 -12.27 4.77 4.66
N ALA A 260 -12.19 5.39 3.49
CA ALA A 260 -11.95 6.83 3.37
C ALA A 260 -13.18 7.70 3.69
N LYS A 261 -14.38 7.11 3.77
CA LYS A 261 -15.68 7.81 3.82
C LYS A 261 -15.84 8.79 2.65
N ALA A 262 -15.35 8.40 1.48
CA ALA A 262 -15.33 9.18 0.24
C ALA A 262 -16.44 8.74 -0.73
N TYR A 263 -17.68 8.71 -0.24
CA TYR A 263 -18.87 8.38 -1.02
C TYR A 263 -20.06 9.20 -0.51
N TRP A 264 -21.04 9.41 -1.36
CA TRP A 264 -22.30 10.06 -0.98
C TRP A 264 -23.36 9.03 -0.69
N LYS A 265 -23.85 8.98 0.55
CA LYS A 265 -24.99 8.15 0.92
C LYS A 265 -26.29 8.92 0.70
N VAL A 266 -27.16 8.40 -0.14
CA VAL A 266 -28.50 8.94 -0.38
C VAL A 266 -29.50 8.07 0.35
N GLU A 267 -30.00 8.55 1.47
CA GLU A 267 -31.13 7.91 2.16
C GLU A 267 -32.43 8.46 1.59
N PHE A 268 -33.31 7.59 1.12
CA PHE A 268 -34.57 8.03 0.54
C PHE A 268 -35.71 8.08 1.58
N ASN A 269 -36.67 8.97 1.34
CA ASN A 269 -38.00 8.89 1.88
C ASN A 269 -39.07 9.15 0.79
N SER A 270 -40.30 9.09 1.23
CA SER A 270 -41.52 9.25 0.44
C SER A 270 -42.34 10.46 0.88
N ARG A 271 -41.69 11.42 1.56
CA ARG A 271 -42.30 12.68 2.01
C ARG A 271 -41.93 13.78 1.02
N PRO A 272 -42.87 14.24 0.17
CA PRO A 272 -42.58 15.28 -0.80
C PRO A 272 -42.18 16.63 -0.20
N SER A 273 -42.22 16.82 1.12
CA SER A 273 -41.68 18.03 1.76
C SER A 273 -40.17 17.95 2.03
N SER A 274 -39.54 16.80 1.82
CA SER A 274 -38.14 16.53 2.17
C SER A 274 -37.19 16.84 1.02
N ARG A 275 -37.11 18.13 0.66
CA ARG A 275 -36.31 18.63 -0.49
C ARG A 275 -34.82 18.70 -0.23
N ALA A 276 -34.47 19.06 1.00
CA ALA A 276 -33.09 19.31 1.38
C ALA A 276 -32.56 18.16 2.24
N LEU A 277 -31.36 17.69 1.96
CA LEU A 277 -30.65 16.75 2.83
C LEU A 277 -30.24 17.46 4.14
N TYR A 278 -30.06 18.78 4.08
CA TYR A 278 -29.57 19.60 5.19
C TYR A 278 -30.54 20.73 5.50
N SER A 279 -31.20 20.63 6.65
CA SER A 279 -32.05 21.69 7.19
C SER A 279 -31.37 22.37 8.38
N PRO A 280 -31.39 23.71 8.49
CA PRO A 280 -30.81 24.42 9.64
C PRO A 280 -31.49 24.08 11.00
N VAL A 281 -32.63 23.37 10.96
CA VAL A 281 -33.43 23.03 12.16
C VAL A 281 -33.12 21.63 12.69
N PHE A 282 -32.65 20.69 11.85
CA PHE A 282 -32.48 19.28 12.24
C PHE A 282 -31.02 18.89 12.42
N THR A 283 -30.74 18.10 13.46
CA THR A 283 -29.38 17.65 13.83
C THR A 283 -28.86 16.45 13.03
N LYS A 284 -29.68 15.92 12.11
CA LYS A 284 -29.37 14.76 11.29
C LYS A 284 -29.73 15.06 9.83
N PRO A 285 -28.97 14.53 8.86
CA PRO A 285 -29.38 14.56 7.46
C PRO A 285 -30.81 14.05 7.34
N THR A 286 -31.65 14.80 6.63
CA THR A 286 -33.02 14.40 6.32
C THR A 286 -32.99 13.55 5.07
N PRO A 287 -33.58 12.34 5.07
CA PRO A 287 -33.62 11.54 3.85
C PRO A 287 -34.22 12.35 2.69
N LEU A 288 -33.70 12.21 1.48
CA LEU A 288 -34.17 12.92 0.30
C LEU A 288 -35.43 12.27 -0.24
N TYR A 289 -36.31 13.07 -0.82
CA TYR A 289 -37.44 12.52 -1.53
C TYR A 289 -36.98 11.79 -2.80
N SER A 290 -37.39 10.53 -2.98
CA SER A 290 -36.96 9.73 -4.14
C SER A 290 -37.45 10.27 -5.49
N GLY A 291 -38.58 10.98 -5.47
CA GLY A 291 -39.18 11.62 -6.64
C GLY A 291 -38.72 13.07 -6.88
N GLU A 292 -37.55 13.48 -6.36
CA GLU A 292 -37.02 14.82 -6.65
C GLU A 292 -36.67 15.00 -8.14
N ALA A 293 -36.83 16.24 -8.60
CA ALA A 293 -36.45 16.64 -9.95
C ALA A 293 -34.92 16.80 -10.08
N ALA A 294 -34.41 16.73 -11.31
CA ALA A 294 -32.98 16.76 -11.59
C ALA A 294 -32.24 18.01 -11.07
N PHE A 295 -32.89 19.17 -11.00
CA PHE A 295 -32.26 20.38 -10.44
C PHE A 295 -32.04 20.28 -8.92
N VAL A 296 -32.97 19.66 -8.18
CA VAL A 296 -32.80 19.41 -6.74
C VAL A 296 -31.68 18.40 -6.53
N ILE A 297 -31.65 17.33 -7.32
CA ILE A 297 -30.57 16.32 -7.29
C ILE A 297 -29.21 17.00 -7.50
N ALA A 298 -29.11 17.86 -8.51
CA ALA A 298 -27.89 18.59 -8.84
C ALA A 298 -27.42 19.50 -7.70
N HIS A 299 -28.35 20.22 -7.06
CA HIS A 299 -28.08 21.05 -5.90
C HIS A 299 -27.55 20.23 -4.71
N GLU A 300 -28.23 19.16 -4.34
CA GLU A 300 -27.82 18.29 -3.23
C GLU A 300 -26.45 17.64 -3.47
N VAL A 301 -26.10 17.37 -4.73
CA VAL A 301 -24.75 16.92 -5.07
C VAL A 301 -23.70 18.01 -4.86
N GLY A 302 -24.02 19.28 -5.10
CA GLY A 302 -23.11 20.37 -4.76
C GLY A 302 -22.70 20.32 -3.28
N HIS A 303 -23.67 20.03 -2.39
CA HIS A 303 -23.38 19.81 -0.98
C HIS A 303 -22.49 18.58 -0.73
N ALA A 304 -22.74 17.48 -1.43
CA ALA A 304 -21.91 16.27 -1.37
C ALA A 304 -20.47 16.51 -1.89
N LEU A 305 -20.28 17.50 -2.75
CA LEU A 305 -18.99 18.01 -3.22
C LEU A 305 -18.38 19.06 -2.27
N GLY A 306 -19.04 19.36 -1.16
CA GLY A 306 -18.58 20.29 -0.14
C GLY A 306 -18.81 21.75 -0.51
N LEU A 307 -19.87 22.07 -1.23
CA LEU A 307 -20.23 23.43 -1.62
C LEU A 307 -21.45 23.87 -0.82
N ASP A 308 -21.41 25.08 -0.26
CA ASP A 308 -22.53 25.63 0.49
C ASP A 308 -23.45 26.46 -0.41
N ASP A 309 -24.67 26.66 0.07
CA ASP A 309 -25.60 27.61 -0.49
C ASP A 309 -25.22 29.04 -0.08
N GLU A 310 -25.10 29.91 -1.07
CA GLU A 310 -25.06 31.34 -0.87
C GLU A 310 -26.49 31.88 -0.74
N TYR A 311 -27.10 31.70 0.44
CA TYR A 311 -28.42 32.25 0.74
C TYR A 311 -28.39 33.80 0.76
N LYS A 312 -29.24 34.44 -0.05
CA LYS A 312 -29.57 35.86 0.09
C LYS A 312 -30.45 36.08 1.33
N GLY A 313 -30.13 37.10 2.14
CA GLY A 313 -30.95 37.51 3.31
C GLY A 313 -32.23 38.28 2.90
N LYS A 314 -33.12 38.63 3.86
CA LYS A 314 -34.54 39.13 3.72
C LYS A 314 -34.82 40.65 4.00
N GLY A 315 -35.60 41.36 3.14
CA GLY A 315 -35.94 42.83 3.07
C GLY A 315 -36.17 43.33 1.60
N GLU A 316 -35.92 44.56 1.12
CA GLU A 316 -36.60 45.03 -0.11
C GLU A 316 -35.78 45.89 -1.11
N GLY A 317 -35.91 45.55 -2.39
CA GLY A 317 -36.28 46.52 -3.43
C GLY A 317 -35.24 47.53 -3.91
N ARG A 318 -34.12 47.07 -4.48
CA ARG A 318 -33.44 47.77 -5.59
C ARG A 318 -32.41 46.86 -6.26
N ALA A 319 -32.14 47.20 -7.52
CA ALA A 319 -31.45 46.41 -8.54
C ALA A 319 -30.34 45.53 -7.98
N TRP A 320 -30.36 44.28 -8.45
CA TRP A 320 -29.50 43.14 -8.15
C TRP A 320 -28.04 43.46 -7.75
N ARG A 321 -27.45 44.57 -8.21
CA ARG A 321 -26.03 45.00 -8.30
C ARG A 321 -25.13 45.01 -7.06
N HIS A 322 -25.60 44.78 -5.83
CA HIS A 322 -24.73 44.88 -4.65
C HIS A 322 -25.02 43.79 -3.60
N CYS A 323 -23.97 43.10 -3.15
CA CYS A 323 -24.02 42.13 -2.05
C CYS A 323 -24.37 42.74 -0.68
N GLU A 324 -24.52 44.06 -0.59
CA GLU A 324 -24.69 44.83 0.65
C GLU A 324 -26.15 44.94 1.13
N ASP A 325 -27.17 44.93 0.25
CA ASP A 325 -28.59 45.07 0.64
C ASP A 325 -29.29 43.70 0.70
N ARG A 326 -28.95 42.92 1.72
CA ARG A 326 -29.30 41.49 1.84
C ARG A 326 -30.66 41.25 2.39
N SER A 327 -31.62 41.53 1.52
CA SER A 327 -32.94 41.56 2.00
C SER A 327 -33.97 41.23 0.88
N ASP A 328 -34.50 39.98 0.71
CA ASP A 328 -35.78 39.56 0.03
C ASP A 328 -36.21 38.10 0.43
N PRO A 329 -37.52 37.77 0.60
CA PRO A 329 -38.05 36.40 0.70
C PRO A 329 -37.91 35.48 -0.51
N ASP A 330 -37.75 36.02 -1.72
CA ASP A 330 -37.64 35.23 -2.94
C ASP A 330 -36.18 34.79 -3.12
N GLN A 331 -35.84 33.74 -2.35
CA GLN A 331 -34.50 33.18 -2.21
C GLN A 331 -34.06 32.49 -3.50
N HIS A 332 -33.49 33.27 -4.42
CA HIS A 332 -32.78 32.76 -5.58
C HIS A 332 -31.45 32.11 -5.12
N TYR A 333 -31.38 30.79 -5.15
CA TYR A 333 -30.19 30.02 -4.78
C TYR A 333 -29.23 29.97 -5.97
N ALA A 334 -28.01 30.48 -5.82
CA ALA A 334 -27.04 30.46 -6.91
C ALA A 334 -26.73 29.04 -7.43
N MET A 335 -26.80 28.04 -6.54
CA MET A 335 -26.64 26.64 -6.91
C MET A 335 -27.92 25.99 -7.48
N CYS A 336 -29.14 26.48 -7.17
CA CYS A 336 -30.40 25.88 -7.65
C CYS A 336 -30.92 26.47 -8.96
N GLU A 337 -30.60 27.72 -9.28
CA GLU A 337 -31.23 28.42 -10.41
C GLU A 337 -30.56 28.18 -11.76
N MET A 338 -29.74 27.15 -11.85
CA MET A 338 -29.08 26.78 -13.09
C MET A 338 -29.98 25.81 -13.86
N PRO A 339 -30.56 26.19 -15.01
CA PRO A 339 -31.33 25.27 -15.83
C PRO A 339 -30.43 24.10 -16.27
N LEU A 340 -31.03 22.91 -16.31
CA LEU A 340 -30.43 21.70 -16.86
C LEU A 340 -30.15 21.90 -18.37
N PRO A 341 -29.13 21.21 -18.93
CA PRO A 341 -28.94 21.22 -20.37
C PRO A 341 -30.23 20.76 -21.10
N PRO A 342 -30.48 21.25 -22.32
CA PRO A 342 -31.72 21.01 -23.07
C PRO A 342 -31.93 19.56 -23.55
N THR A 343 -31.22 18.58 -22.98
CA THR A 343 -31.24 17.17 -23.38
C THR A 343 -32.43 16.40 -22.82
N THR A 344 -33.12 16.91 -21.80
CA THR A 344 -34.46 16.43 -21.47
C THR A 344 -35.46 17.28 -22.24
N ASN A 345 -36.36 16.65 -22.99
CA ASN A 345 -37.38 17.27 -23.84
C ASN A 345 -38.28 18.24 -23.06
N ASN A 346 -37.80 19.44 -22.73
CA ASN A 346 -38.52 20.38 -21.91
C ASN A 346 -39.26 21.40 -22.78
N ILE A 347 -40.55 21.46 -22.47
CA ILE A 347 -41.59 22.36 -22.95
C ILE A 347 -41.34 23.81 -22.50
N LEU A 348 -40.24 24.04 -21.78
CA LEU A 348 -39.67 25.33 -21.48
C LEU A 348 -38.48 25.48 -22.43
N GLY A 349 -38.57 26.38 -23.41
CA GLY A 349 -37.62 26.52 -24.52
C GLY A 349 -36.15 26.68 -24.10
N PRO A 350 -35.20 26.78 -25.06
CA PRO A 350 -33.77 26.84 -24.78
C PRO A 350 -33.45 28.01 -23.86
N LEU A 351 -33.38 27.75 -22.56
CA LEU A 351 -32.96 28.71 -21.56
C LEU A 351 -31.44 28.74 -21.60
N SER A 352 -30.95 29.97 -21.72
CA SER A 352 -29.65 30.39 -22.19
C SER A 352 -28.46 29.91 -21.36
N ASP A 353 -27.28 29.88 -21.99
CA ASP A 353 -25.94 29.59 -21.44
C ASP A 353 -25.50 30.48 -20.25
N THR A 354 -26.35 31.40 -19.79
CA THR A 354 -26.12 32.39 -18.72
C THR A 354 -25.82 31.78 -17.35
N TYR A 355 -26.11 30.50 -17.13
CA TYR A 355 -25.99 29.86 -15.81
C TYR A 355 -24.77 28.95 -15.65
N SER A 356 -24.00 28.74 -16.71
CA SER A 356 -22.72 28.00 -16.65
C SER A 356 -21.64 28.76 -15.86
N TYR A 357 -21.82 30.07 -15.67
CA TYR A 357 -20.88 30.97 -15.00
C TYR A 357 -20.71 30.65 -13.51
N ALA A 358 -21.82 30.48 -12.77
CA ALA A 358 -21.77 30.15 -11.34
C ALA A 358 -21.08 28.80 -11.07
N LYS A 359 -21.15 27.85 -12.02
CA LYS A 359 -20.43 26.58 -11.90
C LYS A 359 -18.91 26.75 -11.92
N GLY A 360 -18.39 27.78 -12.61
CA GLY A 360 -16.96 28.06 -12.72
C GLY A 360 -16.27 28.19 -11.37
N VAL A 361 -16.82 29.00 -10.47
CA VAL A 361 -16.26 29.20 -9.12
C VAL A 361 -16.42 27.96 -8.22
N TYR A 362 -17.47 27.16 -8.41
CA TYR A 362 -17.62 25.89 -7.69
C TYR A 362 -16.65 24.81 -8.18
N TYR A 363 -16.44 24.69 -9.50
CA TYR A 363 -15.39 23.84 -10.06
C TYR A 363 -14.03 24.25 -9.50
N TRP A 364 -13.78 25.55 -9.45
CA TRP A 364 -12.56 26.08 -8.84
C TRP A 364 -12.38 25.64 -7.40
N LEU A 365 -13.41 25.81 -6.56
CA LEU A 365 -13.41 25.34 -5.16
C LEU A 365 -13.10 23.84 -5.04
N ILE A 366 -13.69 23.01 -5.90
CA ILE A 366 -13.44 21.57 -5.92
C ILE A 366 -11.98 21.26 -6.29
N THR A 367 -11.47 21.85 -7.37
CA THR A 367 -10.13 21.55 -7.87
C THR A 367 -9.02 21.99 -6.90
N ARG A 368 -9.21 23.11 -6.19
CA ARG A 368 -8.24 23.60 -5.20
C ARG A 368 -8.08 22.69 -3.98
N ARG A 369 -9.00 21.76 -3.73
CA ARG A 369 -8.84 20.75 -2.67
C ARG A 369 -7.79 19.69 -2.98
N TYR A 370 -7.33 19.59 -4.23
CA TYR A 370 -6.28 18.63 -4.60
C TYR A 370 -4.96 18.84 -3.84
N GLU A 371 -4.59 20.10 -3.56
CA GLU A 371 -3.33 20.46 -2.85
C GLU A 371 -3.46 20.44 -1.32
N ALA A 372 -4.67 20.54 -0.78
CA ALA A 372 -4.89 20.77 0.65
C ALA A 372 -4.73 19.54 1.55
N GLU A 373 -4.30 18.40 1.01
CA GLU A 373 -3.91 17.26 1.83
C GLU A 373 -2.47 17.38 2.31
N THR A 374 -2.30 18.10 3.43
CA THR A 374 -1.21 17.75 4.33
C THR A 374 -1.57 16.46 5.02
N CYS A 375 -0.91 15.37 4.66
CA CYS A 375 -1.06 14.12 5.36
C CYS A 375 -0.55 14.23 6.81
N LYS A 376 -1.19 13.58 7.76
CA LYS A 376 -0.68 13.43 9.13
C LYS A 376 -0.08 12.05 9.31
N THR A 377 -0.75 11.05 8.74
CA THR A 377 -0.29 9.67 8.65
C THR A 377 -0.30 9.21 7.20
N ASN A 378 0.27 8.04 6.92
CA ASN A 378 0.21 7.49 5.55
C ASN A 378 -1.20 7.10 5.14
N ASP A 379 -2.09 6.83 6.10
CA ASP A 379 -3.51 6.51 5.84
C ASP A 379 -4.29 7.72 5.27
N ASP A 380 -3.69 8.91 5.39
CA ASP A 380 -4.21 10.12 4.73
C ASP A 380 -3.83 10.18 3.25
N CYS A 381 -2.89 9.35 2.79
CA CYS A 381 -2.42 9.32 1.40
C CYS A 381 -3.05 8.18 0.60
N GLY A 382 -2.92 8.23 -0.73
CA GLY A 382 -3.32 7.11 -1.59
C GLY A 382 -2.52 5.85 -1.28
N SER A 383 -3.04 4.68 -1.68
CA SER A 383 -2.39 3.37 -1.44
C SER A 383 -1.03 3.21 -2.12
N ALA A 384 -0.69 4.09 -3.06
CA ALA A 384 0.61 4.15 -3.75
C ALA A 384 1.49 5.32 -3.27
N GLU A 385 1.13 5.96 -2.16
CA GLU A 385 1.80 7.14 -1.61
C GLU A 385 2.14 6.95 -0.11
N TYR A 386 3.02 7.78 0.41
CA TYR A 386 3.33 7.89 1.84
C TYR A 386 3.33 9.34 2.29
N CYS A 387 3.16 9.53 3.60
CA CYS A 387 3.19 10.86 4.17
C CYS A 387 4.62 11.32 4.45
N ALA A 388 5.14 12.17 3.56
CA ALA A 388 6.44 12.80 3.66
C ALA A 388 6.40 14.01 4.59
N THR A 389 7.42 14.16 5.42
CA THR A 389 7.56 15.30 6.33
C THR A 389 8.28 16.43 5.59
N GLY A 390 7.56 17.45 5.12
CA GLY A 390 8.17 18.64 4.52
C GLY A 390 8.60 19.67 5.58
N ALA A 391 9.41 20.65 5.17
CA ALA A 391 9.96 21.67 6.08
C ALA A 391 8.89 22.57 6.71
N ILE A 392 7.79 22.79 6.00
CA ILE A 392 6.68 23.65 6.44
C ILE A 392 5.46 22.77 6.75
N LYS A 393 5.17 21.77 5.90
CA LYS A 393 4.00 20.89 5.99
C LYS A 393 4.33 19.50 5.45
N ASN A 394 3.62 18.51 5.95
CA ASN A 394 3.65 17.17 5.38
C ASN A 394 2.87 17.14 4.06
N HIS A 395 3.22 16.23 3.15
CA HIS A 395 2.52 16.02 1.88
C HIS A 395 2.63 14.56 1.46
N CYS A 396 1.70 14.09 0.63
CA CYS A 396 1.75 12.75 0.07
C CYS A 396 2.76 12.69 -1.07
N GLU A 397 3.73 11.77 -0.99
CA GLU A 397 4.67 11.45 -2.06
C GLU A 397 4.47 10.01 -2.52
N ALA A 398 4.73 9.72 -3.79
CA ALA A 398 4.70 8.35 -4.30
C ALA A 398 5.67 7.44 -3.52
N LEU A 399 5.24 6.20 -3.28
CA LEU A 399 6.11 5.18 -2.70
C LEU A 399 7.33 4.94 -3.59
N LYS A 400 8.50 4.89 -2.96
CA LYS A 400 9.81 4.70 -3.56
C LYS A 400 9.97 3.26 -4.05
N ARG A 401 10.63 3.10 -5.20
CA ARG A 401 10.87 1.82 -5.87
C ARG A 401 12.14 1.15 -5.34
N ASP A 402 12.38 -0.09 -5.75
CA ASP A 402 13.65 -0.79 -5.46
C ASP A 402 14.84 0.04 -5.97
N GLY A 403 15.82 0.27 -5.11
CA GLY A 403 17.01 1.08 -5.38
C GLY A 403 16.89 2.58 -5.08
N ASP A 404 15.71 3.09 -4.73
CA ASP A 404 15.52 4.51 -4.40
C ASP A 404 15.98 4.85 -2.98
N ASN A 405 16.54 6.05 -2.77
CA ASN A 405 16.99 6.52 -1.46
C ASN A 405 15.81 6.79 -0.52
N CYS A 406 15.90 6.34 0.73
CA CYS A 406 14.84 6.46 1.74
C CYS A 406 15.40 6.77 3.14
N SER A 407 14.53 7.23 4.04
CA SER A 407 14.84 7.46 5.45
C SER A 407 13.96 6.67 6.43
N ALA A 408 12.89 6.04 5.95
CA ALA A 408 12.00 5.19 6.74
C ALA A 408 11.29 4.14 5.86
N ASP A 409 10.90 2.99 6.44
CA ASP A 409 10.27 1.89 5.67
C ASP A 409 8.97 2.32 5.01
N LYS A 410 8.22 3.19 5.68
CA LYS A 410 6.97 3.74 5.16
C LYS A 410 7.09 4.42 3.80
N GLN A 411 8.30 4.79 3.38
CA GLN A 411 8.53 5.44 2.10
C GLN A 411 8.65 4.45 0.95
N CYS A 412 8.85 3.16 1.23
CA CYS A 412 9.11 2.14 0.23
C CYS A 412 7.83 1.42 -0.21
N GLY A 413 7.77 1.03 -1.48
CA GLY A 413 6.65 0.28 -2.04
C GLY A 413 6.41 -1.07 -1.35
N GLN A 414 5.29 -1.71 -1.69
CA GLN A 414 4.90 -2.97 -1.06
C GLN A 414 5.99 -4.06 -1.19
N GLY A 415 6.35 -4.66 -0.07
CA GLY A 415 7.37 -5.71 0.03
C GLY A 415 8.82 -5.20 0.12
N LEU A 416 9.05 -3.90 0.07
CA LEU A 416 10.36 -3.27 0.21
C LEU A 416 10.56 -2.74 1.63
N SER A 417 11.79 -2.81 2.14
CA SER A 417 12.21 -2.19 3.39
C SER A 417 13.21 -1.07 3.12
N CYS A 418 13.23 -0.04 3.96
CA CYS A 418 14.25 1.00 3.90
C CYS A 418 15.48 0.56 4.70
N VAL A 419 16.47 0.03 4.02
CA VAL A 419 17.67 -0.51 4.70
C VAL A 419 18.72 0.59 4.87
N ASN A 420 19.46 0.60 5.99
CA ASN A 420 20.51 1.60 6.32
C ASN A 420 19.99 3.04 6.60
N LYS A 421 18.83 3.15 7.26
CA LYS A 421 18.25 4.45 7.70
C LYS A 421 19.24 5.28 8.55
N PRO A 422 19.18 6.62 8.51
CA PRO A 422 18.21 7.46 7.79
C PRO A 422 18.62 7.82 6.34
N ALA A 423 19.80 7.41 5.88
CA ALA A 423 20.27 7.59 4.50
C ALA A 423 20.29 6.23 3.79
N GLY A 424 19.14 5.57 3.83
CA GLY A 424 18.96 4.20 3.38
C GLY A 424 18.51 4.08 1.94
N MET A 425 18.18 2.85 1.55
CA MET A 425 17.67 2.51 0.22
C MET A 425 16.52 1.51 0.33
N CYS A 426 15.47 1.71 -0.47
CA CYS A 426 14.34 0.78 -0.54
C CYS A 426 14.75 -0.48 -1.29
N VAL A 427 14.67 -1.64 -0.64
CA VAL A 427 15.10 -2.91 -1.23
C VAL A 427 14.26 -4.10 -0.77
N PHE A 428 14.23 -5.15 -1.59
CA PHE A 428 13.76 -6.47 -1.15
C PHE A 428 14.88 -7.15 -0.36
N GLU A 429 14.68 -7.33 0.95
CA GLU A 429 15.66 -8.03 1.78
C GLU A 429 15.81 -9.50 1.37
N ASN A 430 17.04 -10.01 1.41
CA ASN A 430 17.41 -11.39 1.07
C ASN A 430 16.99 -11.86 -0.34
N SER A 431 16.79 -10.94 -1.28
CA SER A 431 16.25 -11.22 -2.62
C SER A 431 17.28 -11.57 -3.69
N VAL A 432 18.57 -11.29 -3.45
CA VAL A 432 19.64 -11.44 -4.43
C VAL A 432 20.57 -12.59 -4.02
N ALA A 433 20.63 -13.63 -4.85
CA ALA A 433 21.55 -14.75 -4.63
C ALA A 433 23.03 -14.34 -4.80
N MET A 434 23.94 -15.18 -4.32
CA MET A 434 25.39 -15.00 -4.48
C MET A 434 25.77 -14.73 -5.95
N ASN A 435 26.70 -13.79 -6.17
CA ASN A 435 27.10 -13.24 -7.48
C ASN A 435 26.02 -12.43 -8.23
N GLY A 436 24.83 -12.25 -7.66
CA GLY A 436 23.80 -11.35 -8.20
C GLY A 436 24.15 -9.87 -7.96
N LYS A 437 23.58 -8.97 -8.76
CA LYS A 437 23.74 -7.52 -8.60
C LYS A 437 23.00 -7.02 -7.37
N CYS A 438 23.66 -6.17 -6.58
CA CYS A 438 23.10 -5.61 -5.36
C CYS A 438 23.51 -4.14 -5.21
N SER A 439 22.78 -3.42 -4.36
CA SER A 439 23.05 -2.02 -4.00
C SER A 439 23.51 -1.90 -2.54
N VAL A 440 22.97 -2.75 -1.65
CA VAL A 440 23.28 -2.81 -0.20
C VAL A 440 23.40 -4.26 0.26
N ASN A 441 24.00 -4.50 1.43
CA ASN A 441 24.32 -5.85 1.91
C ASN A 441 23.06 -6.70 2.12
N GLU A 442 22.00 -6.09 2.64
CA GLU A 442 20.77 -6.75 3.07
C GLU A 442 19.91 -7.23 1.89
N GLN A 443 20.22 -6.81 0.65
CA GLN A 443 19.64 -7.43 -0.54
C GLN A 443 20.16 -8.86 -0.74
N CYS A 444 21.38 -9.16 -0.30
CA CYS A 444 22.00 -10.46 -0.51
C CYS A 444 21.36 -11.51 0.41
N THR A 445 20.98 -12.66 -0.15
CA THR A 445 20.44 -13.79 0.63
C THR A 445 21.43 -14.29 1.68
N THR A 446 22.73 -14.25 1.35
CA THR A 446 23.87 -14.52 2.23
C THR A 446 25.04 -13.60 1.84
N GLY A 447 26.04 -13.44 2.72
CA GLY A 447 27.21 -12.63 2.43
C GLY A 447 27.00 -11.12 2.53
N ARG A 448 27.64 -10.36 1.64
CA ARG A 448 27.59 -8.88 1.58
C ARG A 448 27.64 -8.36 0.15
N CYS A 449 27.26 -7.09 -0.01
CA CYS A 449 27.27 -6.41 -1.30
C CYS A 449 28.58 -5.63 -1.53
N GLN A 450 29.44 -6.12 -2.41
CA GLN A 450 30.79 -5.58 -2.65
C GLN A 450 30.96 -5.08 -4.09
N GLY A 451 31.69 -3.97 -4.27
CA GLY A 451 31.99 -3.35 -5.58
C GLY A 451 31.81 -1.83 -5.55
N THR A 452 31.83 -1.19 -6.73
CA THR A 452 31.58 0.26 -6.87
C THR A 452 30.58 0.53 -7.99
N GLY A 453 29.77 1.58 -7.81
CA GLY A 453 28.75 1.98 -8.79
C GLY A 453 27.78 0.85 -9.12
N SER A 454 27.50 0.65 -10.41
CA SER A 454 26.60 -0.38 -10.93
C SER A 454 27.19 -1.80 -10.97
N ASN A 455 28.45 -1.99 -10.56
CA ASN A 455 29.15 -3.28 -10.60
C ASN A 455 29.22 -3.97 -9.23
N ARG A 456 28.35 -3.57 -8.30
CA ARG A 456 28.24 -4.18 -6.97
C ARG A 456 27.55 -5.54 -7.08
N MET A 457 28.14 -6.56 -6.47
CA MET A 457 27.62 -7.93 -6.46
C MET A 457 27.64 -8.52 -5.05
N CYS A 458 26.71 -9.44 -4.80
CA CYS A 458 26.70 -10.24 -3.58
C CYS A 458 27.90 -11.19 -3.59
N VAL A 459 28.73 -11.09 -2.55
CA VAL A 459 29.92 -11.91 -2.35
C VAL A 459 29.90 -12.49 -0.94
N CYS A 460 30.58 -13.62 -0.74
CA CYS A 460 30.67 -14.26 0.57
C CYS A 460 31.47 -13.41 1.57
N ASN A 461 31.12 -13.50 2.86
CA ASN A 461 31.96 -13.07 3.98
C ASN A 461 32.77 -14.25 4.51
N ASP A 462 32.12 -15.41 4.64
CA ASP A 462 32.69 -16.65 5.14
C ASP A 462 32.16 -17.89 4.39
N ASP A 463 32.69 -19.06 4.73
CA ASP A 463 32.37 -20.32 4.04
C ASP A 463 30.86 -20.68 4.10
N PRO A 464 30.13 -20.48 5.22
CA PRO A 464 28.68 -20.67 5.29
C PRO A 464 27.85 -19.85 4.30
N ASP A 465 28.35 -18.71 3.82
CA ASP A 465 27.65 -17.92 2.81
C ASP A 465 27.65 -18.58 1.42
N CYS A 466 28.57 -19.51 1.18
CA CYS A 466 28.72 -20.19 -0.09
C CYS A 466 27.81 -21.43 -0.20
N PRO A 467 27.37 -21.79 -1.41
CA PRO A 467 26.60 -23.01 -1.63
C PRO A 467 27.43 -24.25 -1.28
N ASP A 468 26.74 -25.34 -0.91
CA ASP A 468 27.35 -26.62 -0.56
C ASP A 468 28.45 -27.04 -1.56
N GLY A 469 29.57 -27.50 -1.03
CA GLY A 469 30.74 -27.88 -1.83
C GLY A 469 31.64 -26.72 -2.24
N SER A 470 31.45 -25.52 -1.68
CA SER A 470 32.28 -24.34 -1.92
C SER A 470 32.79 -23.70 -0.62
N TYR A 471 33.86 -22.91 -0.72
CA TYR A 471 34.42 -22.09 0.36
C TYR A 471 34.57 -20.63 -0.08
N CYS A 472 34.64 -19.72 0.89
CA CYS A 472 34.81 -18.30 0.64
C CYS A 472 36.29 -17.93 0.52
N ARG A 473 36.71 -17.54 -0.68
CA ARG A 473 38.05 -17.06 -0.91
C ARG A 473 38.13 -15.56 -0.67
N ASN A 474 38.72 -15.17 0.45
CA ASN A 474 39.04 -13.78 0.76
C ASN A 474 40.35 -13.34 0.06
N ARG A 475 40.25 -12.57 -1.04
CA ARG A 475 41.38 -11.80 -1.59
C ARG A 475 41.16 -10.32 -1.27
N ALA A 476 42.24 -9.56 -1.08
CA ALA A 476 42.17 -8.12 -0.79
C ALA A 476 41.31 -7.39 -1.83
N GLY A 477 40.05 -7.11 -1.47
CA GLY A 477 39.07 -6.44 -2.33
C GLY A 477 38.20 -7.33 -3.23
N GLN A 478 38.30 -8.66 -3.16
CA GLN A 478 37.44 -9.59 -3.91
C GLN A 478 37.18 -10.87 -3.11
N ASN A 479 35.93 -11.04 -2.65
CA ASN A 479 35.47 -12.28 -2.06
C ASN A 479 34.71 -13.07 -3.13
N GLU A 480 34.97 -14.37 -3.23
CA GLU A 480 34.33 -15.23 -4.22
C GLU A 480 34.16 -16.64 -3.65
N CYS A 481 33.02 -17.27 -3.93
CA CYS A 481 32.83 -18.68 -3.63
C CYS A 481 33.59 -19.53 -4.65
N ARG A 482 34.44 -20.43 -4.16
CA ARG A 482 35.22 -21.38 -4.97
C ARG A 482 34.89 -22.79 -4.56
N LEU A 483 34.89 -23.71 -5.52
CA LEU A 483 34.71 -25.12 -5.22
C LEU A 483 35.79 -25.62 -4.25
N LEU A 484 35.37 -26.42 -3.28
CA LEU A 484 36.28 -27.13 -2.37
C LEU A 484 37.24 -28.00 -3.18
N HIS A 485 38.49 -27.99 -2.76
CA HIS A 485 39.61 -28.69 -3.33
C HIS A 485 39.50 -30.20 -3.03
N THR A 486 39.68 -31.01 -4.07
CA THR A 486 39.72 -32.47 -3.98
C THR A 486 41.04 -32.94 -3.36
N GLU A 487 41.17 -34.25 -3.07
CA GLU A 487 42.42 -34.86 -2.64
C GLU A 487 43.61 -34.43 -3.53
N TYR A 488 44.74 -34.14 -2.89
CA TYR A 488 46.02 -33.70 -3.46
C TYR A 488 46.03 -32.33 -4.14
N SER A 489 44.91 -31.61 -4.19
CA SER A 489 44.89 -30.21 -4.63
C SER A 489 45.62 -29.31 -3.64
N SER A 490 46.35 -28.31 -4.15
CA SER A 490 47.07 -27.34 -3.32
C SER A 490 46.11 -26.53 -2.45
N CYS A 491 46.43 -26.32 -1.18
CA CYS A 491 45.59 -25.61 -0.23
C CYS A 491 46.43 -24.74 0.72
N THR A 492 45.80 -23.75 1.34
CA THR A 492 46.41 -22.90 2.37
C THR A 492 45.73 -23.02 3.73
N SER A 493 44.52 -23.58 3.80
CA SER A 493 43.74 -23.84 5.03
C SER A 493 42.85 -25.07 4.87
N ASP A 494 42.40 -25.66 5.98
CA ASP A 494 41.53 -26.86 5.95
C ASP A 494 40.18 -26.57 5.28
N SER A 495 39.65 -25.36 5.47
CA SER A 495 38.38 -24.93 4.90
C SER A 495 38.34 -24.94 3.37
N GLN A 496 39.49 -25.06 2.71
CA GLN A 496 39.54 -25.16 1.25
C GLN A 496 39.33 -26.59 0.77
N CYS A 497 39.43 -27.59 1.62
CA CYS A 497 39.36 -29.00 1.25
C CYS A 497 37.94 -29.56 1.41
N GLN A 498 37.56 -30.51 0.55
CA GLN A 498 36.28 -31.22 0.68
C GLN A 498 36.13 -31.93 2.03
N ASP A 499 34.89 -32.25 2.40
CA ASP A 499 34.59 -33.05 3.59
C ASP A 499 35.38 -34.37 3.57
N GLY A 500 36.00 -34.70 4.71
CA GLY A 500 36.88 -35.86 4.83
C GLY A 500 38.34 -35.60 4.46
N PHE A 501 38.73 -34.34 4.17
CA PHE A 501 40.11 -33.94 3.90
C PHE A 501 40.59 -32.80 4.81
N THR A 502 41.89 -32.73 5.09
CA THR A 502 42.55 -31.60 5.76
C THR A 502 43.75 -31.11 4.95
N CYS A 503 44.09 -29.84 5.11
CA CYS A 503 45.22 -29.24 4.41
C CYS A 503 46.51 -29.54 5.16
N ASN A 504 47.29 -30.47 4.62
CA ASN A 504 48.58 -30.86 5.18
C ASN A 504 49.67 -29.85 4.84
N ASN A 505 50.56 -29.52 5.78
CA ASN A 505 51.69 -28.59 5.58
C ASN A 505 51.29 -27.15 5.16
N LYS A 506 50.22 -26.61 5.76
CA LYS A 506 49.83 -25.19 5.61
C LYS A 506 51.04 -24.25 5.88
N PRO A 507 51.14 -23.09 5.17
CA PRO A 507 50.16 -22.53 4.23
C PRO A 507 50.37 -22.92 2.76
N LEU A 508 51.35 -23.76 2.42
CA LEU A 508 51.59 -24.25 1.06
C LEU A 508 51.39 -25.77 1.04
N GLY A 509 50.17 -26.17 1.37
CA GLY A 509 49.80 -27.54 1.63
C GLY A 509 49.08 -28.23 0.49
N HIS A 510 48.67 -29.47 0.74
CA HIS A 510 47.78 -30.24 -0.12
C HIS A 510 46.65 -30.87 0.71
N CYS A 511 45.45 -30.96 0.13
CA CYS A 511 44.31 -31.63 0.78
C CYS A 511 44.57 -33.14 0.85
N ILE A 512 44.60 -33.72 2.04
CA ILE A 512 44.80 -35.16 2.25
C ILE A 512 43.66 -35.75 3.07
N SER A 513 43.37 -37.03 2.87
CA SER A 513 42.30 -37.73 3.60
C SER A 513 42.51 -37.67 5.11
N THR A 514 41.46 -37.36 5.87
CA THR A 514 41.45 -37.45 7.34
C THR A 514 41.38 -38.90 7.83
N THR A 515 40.91 -39.81 6.98
CA THR A 515 40.97 -41.24 7.26
C THR A 515 42.40 -41.70 7.07
N LEU A 516 43.06 -42.02 8.18
CA LEU A 516 44.41 -42.54 8.20
C LEU A 516 44.46 -43.90 7.48
N LYS A 517 45.39 -44.03 6.55
CA LYS A 517 45.59 -45.17 5.67
C LYS A 517 46.44 -46.24 6.38
N SER A 518 46.07 -47.51 6.21
CA SER A 518 46.82 -48.64 6.79
C SER A 518 48.17 -48.85 6.10
N ILE A 519 49.05 -49.64 6.72
CA ILE A 519 50.30 -50.08 6.08
C ILE A 519 49.98 -50.78 4.74
N ASN A 520 50.83 -50.54 3.73
CA ASN A 520 50.71 -50.90 2.33
C ASN A 520 49.63 -50.17 1.52
N ALA A 521 48.85 -49.25 2.10
CA ALA A 521 47.97 -48.39 1.33
C ALA A 521 48.77 -47.31 0.58
N ARG A 522 48.23 -46.79 -0.52
CA ARG A 522 48.85 -45.67 -1.26
C ARG A 522 48.80 -44.38 -0.43
N CYS A 523 49.90 -43.64 -0.39
CA CYS A 523 50.02 -42.34 0.28
C CYS A 523 50.86 -41.39 -0.57
N GLU A 524 50.79 -40.09 -0.33
CA GLU A 524 51.77 -39.11 -0.84
C GLU A 524 52.56 -38.46 0.30
N TYR A 525 51.96 -38.35 1.48
CA TYR A 525 52.53 -37.74 2.67
C TYR A 525 52.54 -38.69 3.87
N ASN A 526 53.53 -38.53 4.76
CA ASN A 526 53.71 -39.42 5.92
C ASN A 526 52.48 -39.46 6.84
N ASN A 527 51.80 -38.33 7.04
CA ASN A 527 50.65 -38.21 7.92
C ASN A 527 49.34 -38.70 7.30
N GLU A 528 49.36 -39.19 6.06
CA GLU A 528 48.26 -40.02 5.56
C GLU A 528 48.29 -41.42 6.19
N CYS A 529 49.43 -41.85 6.73
CA CYS A 529 49.59 -43.19 7.28
C CYS A 529 49.16 -43.23 8.75
N ARG A 530 48.36 -44.23 9.12
CA ARG A 530 47.91 -44.47 10.50
C ARG A 530 49.08 -44.63 11.47
N THR A 531 50.12 -45.29 10.99
CA THR A 531 51.39 -45.56 11.65
C THR A 531 52.50 -45.50 10.59
N GLY A 532 53.76 -45.32 11.00
CA GLY A 532 54.90 -45.29 10.11
C GLY A 532 55.02 -44.05 9.22
N LYS A 533 55.43 -44.23 7.97
CA LYS A 533 55.70 -43.14 7.01
C LYS A 533 55.33 -43.51 5.59
N CYS A 534 55.23 -42.50 4.73
CA CYS A 534 55.03 -42.69 3.31
C CYS A 534 56.39 -42.89 2.62
N GLN A 535 56.55 -44.00 1.89
CA GLN A 535 57.79 -44.30 1.18
C GLN A 535 57.51 -44.67 -0.28
N GLY A 536 58.29 -44.09 -1.20
CA GLY A 536 58.16 -44.25 -2.65
C GLY A 536 57.97 -42.90 -3.37
N LYS A 537 57.66 -42.91 -4.67
CA LYS A 537 57.33 -41.72 -5.46
C LYS A 537 56.17 -42.02 -6.41
N GLY A 538 55.31 -41.03 -6.66
CA GLY A 538 54.22 -41.13 -7.63
C GLY A 538 53.24 -42.27 -7.29
N ASP A 539 52.85 -43.06 -8.28
CA ASP A 539 51.87 -44.15 -8.07
C ASP A 539 52.41 -45.33 -7.25
N GLU A 540 53.70 -45.36 -6.94
CA GLU A 540 54.37 -46.42 -6.17
C GLU A 540 54.49 -46.08 -4.68
N SER A 541 54.17 -44.86 -4.23
CA SER A 541 54.30 -44.50 -2.83
C SER A 541 53.26 -45.23 -1.96
N ARG A 542 53.73 -45.83 -0.87
CA ARG A 542 52.93 -46.64 0.05
C ARG A 542 53.25 -46.29 1.50
N CYS A 543 52.25 -46.43 2.37
CA CYS A 543 52.44 -46.38 3.82
C CYS A 543 53.26 -47.60 4.23
N VAL A 544 54.38 -47.36 4.88
CA VAL A 544 55.28 -48.40 5.33
C VAL A 544 55.61 -48.20 6.79
N CYS A 545 55.93 -49.29 7.49
CA CYS A 545 56.35 -49.21 8.87
C CYS A 545 57.68 -48.46 9.00
N ASP A 546 57.84 -47.67 10.05
CA ASP A 546 59.11 -47.08 10.46
C ASP A 546 59.70 -47.80 11.69
N ASP A 547 58.88 -48.41 12.54
CA ASP A 547 59.30 -49.34 13.59
C ASP A 547 58.26 -50.45 13.85
N ASN A 548 58.56 -51.35 14.81
CA ASN A 548 57.70 -52.51 15.09
C ASN A 548 56.33 -52.12 15.67
N ASN A 549 56.20 -50.96 16.32
CA ASN A 549 54.93 -50.50 16.87
C ASN A 549 53.98 -49.99 15.77
N ASP A 550 54.50 -49.80 14.55
CA ASP A 550 53.67 -49.43 13.41
C ASP A 550 52.91 -50.62 12.80
N CYS A 551 53.25 -51.85 13.20
CA CYS A 551 52.67 -53.09 12.72
C CYS A 551 51.63 -53.66 13.68
N ASP A 552 50.70 -54.46 13.16
CA ASP A 552 49.66 -55.10 13.98
C ASP A 552 50.26 -56.19 14.91
N ASP A 553 49.51 -56.60 15.93
CA ASP A 553 49.94 -57.62 16.90
C ASP A 553 50.38 -58.92 16.20
N GLY A 554 51.63 -59.35 16.42
CA GLY A 554 52.23 -60.53 15.80
C GLY A 554 52.99 -60.27 14.49
N GLU A 555 53.15 -58.99 14.11
CA GLU A 555 53.99 -58.57 12.99
C GLU A 555 55.21 -57.76 13.47
N TYR A 556 56.29 -57.71 12.68
CA TYR A 556 57.41 -56.80 12.91
C TYR A 556 57.79 -56.02 11.65
N CYS A 557 58.42 -54.86 11.84
CA CYS A 557 58.83 -54.01 10.73
C CYS A 557 60.15 -54.48 10.12
N ASN A 558 60.09 -55.00 8.89
CA ASN A 558 61.27 -55.44 8.16
C ASN A 558 61.80 -54.35 7.22
N LYS A 559 62.99 -53.82 7.52
CA LYS A 559 63.65 -52.72 6.78
C LYS A 559 64.65 -53.17 5.70
N ARG A 560 64.50 -54.36 5.09
CA ARG A 560 65.44 -54.83 4.05
C ARG A 560 65.36 -53.99 2.77
N LEU A 561 66.51 -53.85 2.07
CA LEU A 561 66.75 -53.02 0.88
C LEU A 561 65.63 -53.14 -0.18
N GLY A 562 64.68 -52.20 -0.18
CA GLY A 562 63.66 -52.07 -1.21
C GLY A 562 62.33 -51.47 -0.75
N ALA A 563 61.81 -51.89 0.42
CA ALA A 563 60.61 -51.32 1.03
C ALA A 563 60.45 -51.82 2.47
N ASN A 564 60.15 -50.93 3.41
CA ASN A 564 59.76 -51.33 4.76
C ASN A 564 58.38 -52.00 4.71
N ARG A 565 58.19 -53.15 5.36
CA ARG A 565 56.89 -53.83 5.42
C ARG A 565 56.71 -54.57 6.73
N CYS A 566 55.47 -54.62 7.20
CA CYS A 566 55.09 -55.49 8.30
C CYS A 566 55.01 -56.92 7.80
N LEU A 567 55.62 -57.85 8.54
CA LEU A 567 55.61 -59.27 8.25
C LEU A 567 55.09 -60.03 9.46
N VAL A 568 54.11 -60.91 9.25
CA VAL A 568 53.60 -61.84 10.26
C VAL A 568 54.72 -62.79 10.68
N ASP A 569 54.89 -62.96 11.99
CA ASP A 569 55.72 -63.99 12.60
C ASP A 569 55.15 -65.38 12.26
N ALA A 570 55.51 -65.94 11.10
CA ALA A 570 55.71 -67.37 11.03
C ALA A 570 57.10 -67.65 11.60
N ALA A 571 57.26 -67.44 12.92
CA ALA A 571 58.50 -67.73 13.59
C ALA A 571 58.81 -69.22 13.39
N LEU A 572 59.90 -69.50 12.68
CA LEU A 572 60.26 -70.84 12.22
C LEU A 572 60.37 -71.76 13.43
N ALA A 573 59.65 -72.89 13.38
CA ALA A 573 59.62 -73.84 14.49
C ALA A 573 60.99 -74.50 14.69
N ILE A 574 61.24 -75.06 15.88
CA ILE A 574 62.46 -75.83 16.16
C ILE A 574 62.68 -76.88 15.07
N GLY A 575 63.87 -76.89 14.48
CA GLY A 575 64.28 -77.78 13.38
C GLY A 575 64.12 -77.18 11.98
N GLN A 576 63.44 -76.04 11.80
CA GLN A 576 63.36 -75.38 10.50
C GLN A 576 64.61 -74.54 10.19
N SER A 577 64.94 -74.43 8.90
CA SER A 577 66.14 -73.74 8.45
C SER A 577 66.05 -72.22 8.63
N CYS A 578 67.01 -71.62 9.32
CA CYS A 578 67.08 -70.19 9.62
C CYS A 578 68.41 -69.57 9.20
N SER A 579 68.41 -68.26 9.00
CA SER A 579 69.61 -67.47 8.71
C SER A 579 70.05 -66.62 9.90
N LYS A 580 69.14 -66.31 10.82
CA LYS A 580 69.39 -65.50 12.02
C LYS A 580 68.39 -65.85 13.13
N ASN A 581 68.77 -65.58 14.38
CA ASN A 581 67.99 -65.93 15.58
C ASN A 581 66.52 -65.46 15.53
N ALA A 582 66.29 -64.23 15.08
CA ALA A 582 64.95 -63.62 15.03
C ALA A 582 63.99 -64.28 14.02
N GLU A 583 64.47 -65.19 13.17
CA GLU A 583 63.60 -65.96 12.27
C GLU A 583 62.97 -67.16 12.98
N CYS A 584 63.42 -67.53 14.18
CA CYS A 584 62.99 -68.71 14.93
C CYS A 584 62.02 -68.38 16.07
N SER A 585 61.03 -69.23 16.34
CA SER A 585 60.09 -69.07 17.48
C SER A 585 60.76 -69.07 18.85
N THR A 586 61.95 -69.66 18.94
CA THR A 586 62.80 -69.72 20.15
C THR A 586 63.79 -68.56 20.25
N ASN A 587 63.82 -67.69 19.23
CA ASN A 587 64.82 -66.65 19.02
C ASN A 587 66.27 -67.18 19.09
N LYS A 588 66.49 -68.42 18.60
CA LYS A 588 67.83 -69.04 18.54
C LYS A 588 67.99 -69.90 17.29
N CYS A 589 68.95 -69.51 16.46
CA CYS A 589 69.36 -70.16 15.23
C CYS A 589 70.80 -70.66 15.39
N GLU A 590 71.01 -71.96 15.38
CA GLU A 590 72.35 -72.56 15.44
C GLU A 590 72.55 -73.47 14.22
N ASN A 591 73.69 -73.33 13.55
CA ASN A 591 74.02 -74.11 12.34
C ASN A 591 72.93 -74.07 11.25
N LYS A 592 72.32 -72.88 11.07
CA LYS A 592 71.23 -72.63 10.12
C LYS A 592 69.92 -73.37 10.42
N GLU A 593 69.70 -73.81 11.65
CA GLU A 593 68.40 -74.36 12.08
C GLU A 593 67.95 -73.75 13.42
N CYS A 594 66.64 -73.63 13.58
CA CYS A 594 66.04 -73.12 14.80
C CYS A 594 66.16 -74.16 15.91
N VAL A 595 66.67 -73.74 17.07
CA VAL A 595 66.96 -74.63 18.19
C VAL A 595 66.35 -74.09 19.48
N CYS A 596 66.12 -74.94 20.48
CA CYS A 596 65.65 -74.48 21.78
C CYS A 596 66.71 -73.59 22.46
N ARG A 597 66.25 -72.57 23.19
CA ARG A 597 67.09 -71.72 24.04
C ARG A 597 66.92 -72.06 25.52
N ASN A 598 65.72 -72.42 25.94
CA ASN A 598 65.37 -72.80 27.30
C ASN A 598 64.30 -73.91 27.29
N ASN A 599 63.97 -74.46 28.45
CA ASN A 599 63.04 -75.60 28.54
C ASN A 599 61.61 -75.29 28.07
N ASN A 600 61.16 -74.04 28.18
CA ASN A 600 59.80 -73.67 27.77
C ASN A 600 59.64 -73.63 26.25
N ASP A 601 60.76 -73.64 25.52
CA ASP A 601 60.76 -73.70 24.06
C ASP A 601 60.47 -75.13 23.55
N CYS A 602 60.56 -76.14 24.42
CA CYS A 602 60.39 -77.54 24.07
C CYS A 602 58.94 -78.01 24.29
N PRO A 603 58.36 -78.78 23.35
CA PRO A 603 56.99 -79.25 23.50
C PRO A 603 56.88 -80.33 24.62
N GLY A 604 55.83 -80.22 25.43
CA GLY A 604 55.53 -81.19 26.49
C GLY A 604 56.47 -81.07 27.70
N SER A 605 56.93 -82.21 28.22
CA SER A 605 57.82 -82.30 29.39
C SER A 605 59.31 -82.38 29.03
N GLN A 606 59.65 -82.21 27.75
CA GLN A 606 61.03 -82.23 27.26
C GLN A 606 61.83 -81.04 27.80
N LYS A 607 63.15 -81.21 27.92
CA LYS A 607 64.07 -80.16 28.37
C LYS A 607 65.04 -79.80 27.26
N CYS A 608 65.39 -78.53 27.18
CA CYS A 608 66.38 -78.08 26.23
C CYS A 608 67.78 -78.53 26.67
N LYS A 609 68.43 -79.35 25.87
CA LYS A 609 69.82 -79.80 26.09
C LYS A 609 70.77 -78.89 25.33
N THR A 610 71.87 -78.51 25.99
CA THR A 610 72.91 -77.62 25.44
C THR A 610 74.29 -78.29 25.48
N PRO A 611 74.59 -79.23 24.56
CA PRO A 611 75.86 -79.95 24.57
C PRO A 611 77.00 -79.03 24.11
N VAL A 612 78.19 -79.17 24.71
CA VAL A 612 79.36 -78.29 24.48
C VAL A 612 79.91 -78.31 23.03
N ALA A 613 79.43 -79.20 22.16
CA ALA A 613 79.87 -79.31 20.76
C ALA A 613 78.76 -79.73 19.77
N LYS A 614 77.47 -79.60 20.14
CA LYS A 614 76.33 -79.92 19.26
C LYS A 614 75.27 -78.83 19.38
N LYS A 615 74.40 -78.73 18.37
CA LYS A 615 73.26 -77.80 18.40
C LYS A 615 72.32 -78.12 19.56
N ASN A 616 71.69 -77.09 20.11
CA ASN A 616 70.65 -77.30 21.11
C ASN A 616 69.47 -78.12 20.55
N TYR A 617 68.88 -78.99 21.37
CA TYR A 617 67.72 -79.79 20.99
C TYR A 617 66.84 -80.13 22.20
N CYS A 618 65.58 -80.47 21.95
CA CYS A 618 64.63 -80.87 22.99
C CYS A 618 64.70 -82.39 23.19
N GLU A 619 64.87 -82.83 24.44
CA GLU A 619 64.93 -84.24 24.83
C GLU A 619 64.07 -84.52 26.07
#